data_AF-A0A818ZRZ2-F1
#
_entry.id   AF-A0A818ZRZ2-F1
#
_cell.length_a   1.000
_cell.length_b   1.000
_cell.length_c   1.000
_cell.angle_alpha   90.00
_cell.angle_beta   90.00
_cell.angle_gamma   90.00
#
_symmetry.space_group_name_H-M   'P 1'
#
loop_
_entity.id
_entity.type
_entity.pdbx_description
1 polymer ?
#
loop_
_entity_poly.entity_id
_entity_poly.type
_entity_poly.pdbx_seq_one_letter_code
_entity_poly.pdbx_strand_id
1 'polypeptide(L)'
;MKSAQQSNINEKPNHLNLSISYRFIHLVTHAILLVLHELDQLSNSNLPNRDYIRQHFENDYTLICQLSTNPDQCYIWLYKLINHLVDSNIQQDSSLDHNQKVIEFEKCIEDKLIIPHIGSIINEIREYRLAYNKFFKQDNNELTLQELIDELAVDEEQYPLLSLFHMSNTHIANSIDSFYAKLRVTPNAEKAYPMTMLFLKRSEDYANIRYLHPIITFVNYLSQKFNYRITRKDAEKKMIQEVLFKDSDKTTELKLYNDFIEA
;
A
#
# COMPACT_ATOMS: atom_id res chain seq x y z
N MET A 1 -23.87 -3.30 4.12
CA MET A 1 -22.69 -2.43 4.04
C MET A 1 -21.49 -3.23 4.50
N LYS A 2 -20.42 -3.29 3.70
CA LYS A 2 -19.18 -3.96 4.12
C LYS A 2 -18.61 -3.17 5.30
N SER A 3 -18.07 -3.85 6.31
CA SER A 3 -17.34 -3.15 7.38
C SER A 3 -16.10 -2.49 6.79
N ALA A 4 -15.66 -1.35 7.34
CA ALA A 4 -14.43 -0.67 6.91
C ALA A 4 -13.20 -1.61 6.89
N GLN A 5 -13.17 -2.63 7.76
CA GLN A 5 -12.12 -3.65 7.82
C GLN A 5 -12.11 -4.64 6.64
N GLN A 6 -13.16 -4.68 5.81
CA GLN A 6 -13.25 -5.56 4.63
C GLN A 6 -12.75 -4.87 3.35
N SER A 7 -12.40 -3.59 3.41
CA SER A 7 -11.85 -2.85 2.27
C SER A 7 -10.42 -3.28 1.97
N ASN A 8 -10.13 -3.52 0.69
CA ASN A 8 -8.84 -4.02 0.21
C ASN A 8 -8.09 -2.91 -0.56
N ILE A 9 -6.77 -2.86 -0.44
CA ILE A 9 -5.84 -1.99 -1.19
C ILE A 9 -6.11 -2.01 -2.71
N ASN A 10 -6.49 -3.17 -3.25
CA ASN A 10 -6.72 -3.35 -4.70
C ASN A 10 -8.19 -3.22 -5.12
N GLU A 11 -9.10 -2.86 -4.21
CA GLU A 11 -10.52 -2.67 -4.55
C GLU A 11 -10.65 -1.45 -5.46
N LYS A 12 -11.25 -1.66 -6.63
CA LYS A 12 -11.59 -0.61 -7.58
C LYS A 12 -12.80 -1.03 -8.41
N PRO A 13 -13.65 -0.10 -8.85
CA PRO A 13 -14.69 -0.41 -9.82
C PRO A 13 -14.09 -0.66 -11.21
N ASN A 14 -14.77 -1.45 -12.03
CA ASN A 14 -14.26 -1.91 -13.33
C ASN A 14 -13.93 -0.79 -14.32
N HIS A 15 -14.54 0.39 -14.15
CA HIS A 15 -14.35 1.53 -15.04
C HIS A 15 -13.17 2.43 -14.67
N LEU A 16 -12.54 2.21 -13.51
CA LEU A 16 -11.34 2.93 -13.07
C LEU A 16 -10.07 2.11 -13.33
N ASN A 17 -9.02 2.80 -13.75
CA ASN A 17 -7.74 2.19 -14.05
C ASN A 17 -6.91 1.97 -12.78
N LEU A 18 -7.00 2.87 -11.80
CA LEU A 18 -6.18 2.88 -10.59
C LEU A 18 -7.04 2.76 -9.33
N SER A 19 -6.61 1.93 -8.38
CA SER A 19 -7.30 1.79 -7.08
C SER A 19 -7.18 3.03 -6.21
N ILE A 20 -6.08 3.78 -6.35
CA ILE A 20 -5.87 5.04 -5.63
C ILE A 20 -6.86 6.13 -6.04
N SER A 21 -7.33 6.16 -7.29
CA SER A 21 -8.36 7.08 -7.78
C SER A 21 -9.67 6.83 -7.04
N TYR A 22 -10.06 5.56 -6.96
CA TYR A 22 -11.26 5.15 -6.22
C TYR A 22 -11.17 5.54 -4.75
N ARG A 23 -10.03 5.26 -4.09
CA ARG A 23 -9.81 5.58 -2.68
C ARG A 23 -9.80 7.09 -2.42
N PHE A 24 -9.20 7.89 -3.30
CA PHE A 24 -9.22 9.34 -3.19
C PHE A 24 -10.64 9.91 -3.28
N ILE A 25 -11.43 9.48 -4.27
CA ILE A 25 -12.83 9.90 -4.44
C ILE A 25 -13.67 9.53 -3.20
N HIS A 26 -13.49 8.31 -2.71
CA HIS A 26 -14.13 7.82 -1.48
C HIS A 26 -13.73 8.66 -0.25
N LEU A 27 -12.44 8.96 -0.08
CA LEU A 27 -11.93 9.79 1.02
C LEU A 27 -12.61 11.17 1.03
N VAL A 28 -12.66 11.84 -0.13
CA VAL A 28 -13.29 13.17 -0.26
C VAL A 28 -14.79 13.08 -0.01
N THR A 29 -15.45 12.04 -0.50
CA THR A 29 -16.89 11.84 -0.28
C THR A 29 -17.21 11.59 1.19
N HIS A 30 -16.43 10.75 1.88
CA HIS A 30 -16.58 10.52 3.32
C HIS A 30 -16.28 11.79 4.14
N ALA A 31 -15.30 12.60 3.72
CA ALA A 31 -15.02 13.89 4.36
C ALA A 31 -16.21 14.86 4.24
N ILE A 32 -16.77 15.00 3.03
CA ILE A 32 -17.94 15.85 2.79
C ILE A 32 -19.15 15.34 3.60
N LEU A 33 -19.42 14.04 3.59
CA LEU A 33 -20.51 13.44 4.35
C LEU A 33 -20.36 13.68 5.86
N LEU A 34 -19.14 13.62 6.39
CA LEU A 34 -18.86 13.87 7.80
C LEU A 34 -19.15 15.34 8.16
N VAL A 35 -18.71 16.28 7.32
CA VAL A 35 -19.01 17.72 7.51
C VAL A 35 -20.52 17.97 7.43
N LEU A 36 -21.20 17.43 6.42
CA LEU A 36 -22.65 17.60 6.25
C LEU A 36 -23.46 16.97 7.40
N HIS A 37 -22.97 15.88 7.98
CA HIS A 37 -23.55 15.27 9.18
C HIS A 37 -23.36 16.17 10.40
N GLU A 38 -22.21 16.83 10.55
CA GLU A 38 -21.97 17.80 11.64
C GLU A 38 -22.80 19.08 11.49
N LEU A 39 -23.11 19.48 10.25
CA LEU A 39 -23.96 20.64 9.93
C LEU A 39 -25.47 20.34 10.01
N ASP A 40 -25.87 19.13 10.41
CA ASP A 40 -27.26 18.67 10.48
C ASP A 40 -28.06 18.87 9.17
N GLN A 41 -27.38 18.88 8.03
CA GLN A 41 -28.02 19.01 6.71
C GLN A 41 -28.52 17.67 6.16
N LEU A 42 -28.27 16.58 6.88
CA LEU A 42 -28.51 15.19 6.46
C LEU A 42 -29.52 14.44 7.35
N SER A 43 -30.14 15.11 8.33
CA SER A 43 -30.96 14.52 9.41
C SER A 43 -32.17 13.71 8.97
N ASN A 44 -32.57 13.77 7.69
CA ASN A 44 -33.73 13.07 7.14
C ASN A 44 -33.41 11.76 6.40
N SER A 45 -32.18 11.25 6.48
CA SER A 45 -31.77 10.08 5.72
C SER A 45 -31.32 8.92 6.61
N ASN A 46 -31.60 7.69 6.16
CA ASN A 46 -31.10 6.43 6.75
C ASN A 46 -29.57 6.28 6.57
N LEU A 47 -28.82 7.35 6.81
CA LEU A 47 -27.38 7.38 6.65
C LEU A 47 -26.71 6.56 7.76
N PRO A 48 -25.55 5.96 7.44
CA PRO A 48 -24.76 5.25 8.44
C PRO A 48 -24.31 6.22 9.55
N ASN A 49 -24.18 5.67 10.76
CA ASN A 49 -23.70 6.40 11.94
C ASN A 49 -22.39 7.16 11.65
N ARG A 50 -22.20 8.33 12.25
CA ARG A 50 -20.97 9.13 12.17
C ARG A 50 -19.71 8.31 12.37
N ASP A 51 -19.72 7.37 13.33
CA ASP A 51 -18.56 6.51 13.62
C ASP A 51 -18.21 5.61 12.43
N TYR A 52 -19.21 5.14 11.69
CA TYR A 52 -19.00 4.36 10.47
C TYR A 52 -18.33 5.22 9.39
N ILE A 53 -18.82 6.44 9.16
CA ILE A 53 -18.25 7.35 8.16
C ILE A 53 -16.80 7.71 8.52
N ARG A 54 -16.53 8.01 9.80
CA ARG A 54 -15.19 8.29 10.31
C ARG A 54 -14.25 7.10 10.12
N GLN A 55 -14.68 5.89 10.47
CA GLN A 55 -13.87 4.69 10.31
C GLN A 55 -13.52 4.42 8.85
N HIS A 56 -14.46 4.67 7.93
CA HIS A 56 -14.19 4.56 6.50
C HIS A 56 -13.22 5.62 6.00
N PHE A 57 -13.33 6.87 6.45
CA PHE A 57 -12.38 7.93 6.14
C PHE A 57 -10.95 7.59 6.60
N GLU A 58 -10.79 7.14 7.85
CA GLU A 58 -9.49 6.74 8.41
C GLU A 58 -8.90 5.54 7.64
N ASN A 59 -9.74 4.57 7.29
CA ASN A 59 -9.32 3.41 6.51
C ASN A 59 -8.93 3.81 5.07
N ASP A 60 -9.68 4.68 4.41
CA ASP A 60 -9.33 5.14 3.06
C ASP A 60 -8.01 5.93 3.08
N TYR A 61 -7.76 6.75 4.12
CA TYR A 61 -6.48 7.47 4.29
C TYR A 61 -5.30 6.51 4.46
N THR A 62 -5.42 5.51 5.32
CA THR A 62 -4.35 4.52 5.55
C THR A 62 -4.05 3.70 4.29
N LEU A 63 -5.08 3.33 3.52
CA LEU A 63 -4.92 2.62 2.25
C LEU A 63 -4.22 3.48 1.19
N ILE A 64 -4.52 4.78 1.13
CA ILE A 64 -3.81 5.71 0.22
C ILE A 64 -2.34 5.83 0.64
N CYS A 65 -2.05 5.95 1.94
CA CYS A 65 -0.68 6.02 2.44
C CYS A 65 0.13 4.76 2.07
N GLN A 66 -0.49 3.58 2.12
CA GLN A 66 0.12 2.31 1.70
C GLN A 66 0.35 2.21 0.19
N LEU A 67 -0.48 2.88 -0.62
CA LEU A 67 -0.33 2.96 -2.07
C LEU A 67 0.73 4.01 -2.48
N SER A 68 0.97 5.01 -1.64
CA SER A 68 2.03 5.99 -1.81
C SER A 68 3.40 5.35 -1.58
N THR A 69 4.41 5.80 -2.35
CA THR A 69 5.81 5.38 -2.15
C THR A 69 6.39 5.92 -0.83
N ASN A 70 5.80 6.96 -0.25
CA ASN A 70 6.21 7.52 1.04
C ASN A 70 4.97 7.75 1.94
N PRO A 71 4.70 6.85 2.91
CA PRO A 71 3.50 6.92 3.74
C PRO A 71 3.50 8.15 4.65
N ASP A 72 4.66 8.51 5.20
CA ASP A 72 4.78 9.60 6.18
C ASP A 72 4.49 10.98 5.57
N GLN A 73 4.72 11.13 4.27
CA GLN A 73 4.54 12.40 3.55
C GLN A 73 3.31 12.42 2.64
N CYS A 74 2.47 11.37 2.70
CA CYS A 74 1.30 11.21 1.84
C CYS A 74 0.31 12.39 1.96
N TYR A 75 0.21 13.02 3.14
CA TYR A 75 -0.66 14.17 3.37
C TYR A 75 -0.32 15.36 2.44
N ILE A 76 0.95 15.58 2.11
CA ILE A 76 1.39 16.69 1.25
C ILE A 76 0.87 16.49 -0.17
N TRP A 77 0.92 15.25 -0.66
CA TRP A 77 0.36 14.90 -1.94
C TRP A 77 -1.16 15.09 -1.98
N LEU A 78 -1.87 14.71 -0.91
CA LEU A 78 -3.32 14.97 -0.79
C LEU A 78 -3.64 16.47 -0.80
N TYR A 79 -2.88 17.30 -0.09
CA TYR A 79 -3.04 18.75 -0.14
C TYR A 79 -2.84 19.30 -1.55
N LYS A 80 -1.80 18.86 -2.26
CA LYS A 80 -1.57 19.23 -3.65
C LYS A 80 -2.77 18.86 -4.54
N LEU A 81 -3.29 17.64 -4.41
CA LEU A 81 -4.46 17.19 -5.16
C LEU A 81 -5.71 18.01 -4.86
N ILE A 82 -5.98 18.34 -3.59
CA ILE A 82 -7.14 19.16 -3.21
C ILE A 82 -7.00 20.58 -3.78
N ASN A 83 -5.81 21.18 -3.72
CA ASN A 83 -5.58 22.50 -4.34
C ASN A 83 -5.81 22.44 -5.85
N HIS A 84 -5.27 21.42 -6.53
CA HIS A 84 -5.52 21.23 -7.94
C HIS A 84 -6.99 20.93 -8.25
N LEU A 85 -7.75 20.28 -7.37
CA LEU A 85 -9.19 20.07 -7.53
C LEU A 85 -9.96 21.40 -7.59
N VAL A 86 -9.52 22.40 -6.81
CA VAL A 86 -10.12 23.74 -6.79
C VAL A 86 -9.78 24.52 -8.07
N ASP A 87 -8.54 24.39 -8.55
CA ASP A 87 -8.05 25.13 -9.72
C ASP A 87 -8.42 24.48 -11.06
N SER A 88 -8.55 23.15 -11.07
CA SER A 88 -8.99 22.43 -12.26
C SER A 88 -10.49 22.63 -12.40
N ASN A 89 -10.90 23.20 -13.53
CA ASN A 89 -12.31 23.34 -13.94
C ASN A 89 -12.96 21.96 -14.15
N ILE A 90 -13.05 21.15 -13.10
CA ILE A 90 -13.84 19.92 -13.01
C ILE A 90 -15.30 20.35 -12.77
N GLN A 91 -15.79 21.24 -13.62
CA GLN A 91 -17.19 21.64 -13.61
C GLN A 91 -17.97 20.66 -14.47
N GLN A 92 -18.78 19.84 -13.82
CA GLN A 92 -19.99 19.33 -14.44
C GLN A 92 -21.16 20.13 -13.89
N ASP A 93 -21.72 21.05 -14.68
CA ASP A 93 -22.93 21.82 -14.34
C ASP A 93 -24.20 20.95 -14.25
N SER A 94 -24.06 19.63 -14.26
CA SER A 94 -25.17 18.70 -14.33
C SER A 94 -25.24 17.84 -13.09
N SER A 95 -26.44 17.78 -12.49
CA SER A 95 -26.71 16.93 -11.33
C SER A 95 -26.34 15.46 -11.62
N LEU A 96 -25.70 14.83 -10.64
CA LEU A 96 -25.20 13.44 -10.65
C LEU A 96 -26.33 12.42 -10.42
N ASP A 97 -27.49 12.62 -11.05
CA ASP A 97 -28.70 11.84 -10.78
C ASP A 97 -28.68 10.45 -11.44
N HIS A 98 -27.79 10.25 -12.41
CA HIS A 98 -27.69 9.02 -13.20
C HIS A 98 -26.32 8.37 -12.99
N ASN A 99 -26.32 7.04 -12.82
CA ASN A 99 -25.10 6.24 -12.64
C ASN A 99 -24.04 6.51 -13.74
N GLN A 100 -24.49 6.68 -14.98
CA GLN A 100 -23.58 6.97 -16.08
C GLN A 100 -22.83 8.30 -15.92
N LYS A 101 -23.46 9.33 -15.37
CA LYS A 101 -22.80 10.62 -15.07
C LYS A 101 -21.79 10.48 -13.94
N VAL A 102 -22.11 9.66 -12.93
CA VAL A 102 -21.17 9.33 -11.84
C VAL A 102 -19.93 8.65 -12.41
N ILE A 103 -20.10 7.67 -13.30
CA ILE A 103 -18.98 6.99 -13.97
C ILE A 103 -18.13 7.97 -14.78
N GLU A 104 -18.76 8.88 -15.52
CA GLU A 104 -18.05 9.90 -16.31
C GLU A 104 -17.30 10.90 -15.42
N PHE A 105 -17.89 11.29 -14.28
CA PHE A 105 -17.27 12.13 -13.28
C PHE A 105 -16.04 11.46 -12.64
N GLU A 106 -16.18 10.21 -12.20
CA GLU A 106 -15.08 9.45 -11.60
C GLU A 106 -13.91 9.27 -12.58
N LYS A 107 -14.21 9.01 -13.87
CA LYS A 107 -13.17 8.98 -14.92
C LYS A 107 -12.53 10.33 -15.17
N CYS A 108 -13.31 11.41 -15.16
CA CYS A 108 -12.78 12.77 -15.33
C CYS A 108 -11.77 13.12 -14.22
N ILE A 109 -12.08 12.77 -12.96
CA ILE A 109 -11.16 12.92 -11.83
C ILE A 109 -9.90 12.07 -12.05
N GLU A 110 -10.05 10.81 -12.42
CA GLU A 110 -8.91 9.94 -12.67
C GLU A 110 -7.98 10.51 -13.76
N ASP A 111 -8.54 10.87 -14.91
CA ASP A 111 -7.76 11.30 -16.07
C ASP A 111 -7.13 12.69 -15.91
N LYS A 112 -7.84 13.64 -15.29
CA LYS A 112 -7.38 15.03 -15.18
C LYS A 112 -6.64 15.34 -13.89
N LEU A 113 -6.94 14.65 -12.79
CA LEU A 113 -6.38 14.95 -11.48
C LEU A 113 -5.37 13.88 -11.06
N ILE A 114 -5.77 12.60 -11.04
CA ILE A 114 -4.94 11.56 -10.42
C ILE A 114 -3.80 11.12 -11.32
N ILE A 115 -4.06 10.79 -12.59
CA ILE A 115 -3.03 10.29 -13.52
C ILE A 115 -1.84 11.26 -13.67
N PRO A 116 -2.04 12.59 -13.81
CA PRO A 116 -0.92 13.53 -13.90
C PRO A 116 -0.03 13.53 -12.65
N HIS A 117 -0.62 13.46 -11.46
CA HIS A 117 0.09 13.62 -10.19
C HIS A 117 0.56 12.30 -9.57
N ILE A 118 0.39 11.16 -10.25
CA ILE A 118 0.76 9.85 -9.69
C ILE A 118 2.07 9.29 -10.23
N GLY A 119 2.53 9.74 -11.40
CA GLY A 119 3.74 9.20 -12.05
C GLY A 119 5.01 9.34 -11.20
N SER A 120 5.07 10.34 -10.31
CA SER A 120 6.10 10.46 -9.28
C SER A 120 5.60 11.26 -8.08
N ILE A 121 4.85 10.60 -7.19
CA ILE A 121 4.37 11.20 -5.92
C ILE A 121 5.53 11.87 -5.15
N ILE A 122 6.73 11.27 -5.18
CA ILE A 122 7.93 11.84 -4.53
C ILE A 122 8.33 13.18 -5.15
N ASN A 123 8.35 13.28 -6.49
CA ASN A 123 8.67 14.55 -7.14
C ASN A 123 7.59 15.59 -6.88
N GLU A 124 6.32 15.17 -6.90
CA GLU A 124 5.18 16.05 -6.64
C GLU A 124 5.22 16.63 -5.22
N ILE A 125 5.56 15.82 -4.21
CA ILE A 125 5.78 16.24 -2.82
C ILE A 125 6.97 17.21 -2.75
N ARG A 126 8.09 16.88 -3.41
CA ARG A 126 9.27 17.74 -3.44
C ARG A 126 8.97 19.11 -4.06
N GLU A 127 8.30 19.13 -5.22
CA GLU A 127 7.90 20.36 -5.90
C GLU A 127 6.93 21.19 -5.06
N TYR A 128 5.95 20.55 -4.41
CA TYR A 128 5.02 21.25 -3.53
C TYR A 128 5.74 21.89 -2.35
N ARG A 129 6.66 21.16 -1.70
CA ARG A 129 7.47 21.70 -0.60
C ARG A 129 8.35 22.87 -1.07
N LEU A 130 8.97 22.76 -2.24
CA LEU A 130 9.75 23.86 -2.84
C LEU A 130 8.88 25.09 -3.11
N ALA A 131 7.68 24.92 -3.66
CA ALA A 131 6.74 26.01 -3.92
C ALA A 131 6.24 26.65 -2.63
N TYR A 132 5.89 25.83 -1.62
CA TYR A 132 5.47 26.28 -0.30
C TYR A 132 6.58 27.06 0.41
N ASN A 133 7.81 26.54 0.43
CA ASN A 133 8.96 27.24 1.01
C ASN A 133 9.25 28.58 0.30
N LYS A 134 9.10 28.64 -1.03
CA LYS A 134 9.23 29.90 -1.77
C LYS A 134 8.15 30.92 -1.38
N PHE A 135 6.91 30.46 -1.20
CA PHE A 135 5.81 31.31 -0.73
C PHE A 135 6.08 31.82 0.70
N PHE A 136 6.53 30.96 1.61
CA PHE A 136 6.86 31.35 2.99
C PHE A 136 8.04 32.31 3.09
N LYS A 137 9.10 32.11 2.30
CA LYS A 137 10.26 33.03 2.24
C LYS A 137 9.90 34.42 1.73
N GLN A 138 8.79 34.59 0.99
CA GLN A 138 8.31 35.90 0.56
C GLN A 138 7.63 36.68 1.71
N ASP A 139 7.03 35.98 2.67
CA ASP A 139 6.27 36.57 3.78
C ASP A 139 7.04 36.64 5.11
N ASN A 140 8.03 35.77 5.36
CA ASN A 140 8.86 35.78 6.57
C ASN A 140 10.34 35.45 6.27
N ASN A 141 11.25 36.31 6.74
CA ASN A 141 12.71 36.16 6.55
C ASN A 141 13.40 35.18 7.53
N GLU A 142 12.66 34.56 8.44
CA GLU A 142 13.22 33.66 9.46
C GLU A 142 13.05 32.19 9.02
N LEU A 143 14.17 31.52 8.80
CA LEU A 143 14.21 30.08 8.54
C LEU A 143 13.80 29.33 9.81
N THR A 144 12.76 28.52 9.73
CA THR A 144 12.39 27.60 10.80
C THR A 144 13.35 26.41 10.85
N LEU A 145 13.57 25.87 12.05
CA LEU A 145 14.49 24.76 12.30
C LEU A 145 14.12 23.50 11.48
N GLN A 146 12.84 23.34 11.14
CA GLN A 146 12.34 22.31 10.24
C GLN A 146 12.84 22.50 8.78
N GLU A 147 13.02 23.73 8.30
CA GLU A 147 13.56 24.05 6.97
C GLU A 147 15.08 23.92 6.89
N LEU A 148 15.77 23.94 8.04
CA LEU A 148 17.20 23.65 8.15
C LEU A 148 17.49 22.15 8.27
N ILE A 149 16.55 21.37 8.82
CA ILE A 149 16.64 19.91 8.96
C ILE A 149 16.11 19.19 7.71
N ASP A 150 14.99 19.62 7.13
CA ASP A 150 14.57 19.19 5.80
C ASP A 150 15.39 19.98 4.77
N GLU A 151 16.43 19.36 4.23
CA GLU A 151 17.39 19.85 3.20
C GLU A 151 16.75 20.29 1.85
N LEU A 152 15.49 20.73 1.85
CA LEU A 152 14.75 21.24 0.69
C LEU A 152 14.86 22.76 0.52
N ALA A 153 15.53 23.46 1.44
CA ALA A 153 15.70 24.91 1.40
C ALA A 153 16.97 25.38 0.69
N VAL A 154 17.88 24.46 0.32
CA VAL A 154 19.21 24.77 -0.24
C VAL A 154 19.19 24.57 -1.75
N ASP A 155 19.68 25.59 -2.46
CA ASP A 155 19.76 25.62 -3.92
C ASP A 155 20.77 24.57 -4.42
N GLU A 156 20.31 23.62 -5.24
CA GLU A 156 21.17 22.62 -5.88
C GLU A 156 22.22 23.27 -6.80
N GLU A 157 21.95 24.49 -7.31
CA GLU A 157 22.94 25.26 -8.09
C GLU A 157 24.10 25.77 -7.22
N GLN A 158 23.83 26.05 -5.94
CA GLN A 158 24.84 26.55 -5.00
C GLN A 158 25.65 25.42 -4.35
N TYR A 159 25.08 24.21 -4.26
CA TYR A 159 25.73 23.04 -3.66
C TYR A 159 25.55 21.77 -4.52
N PRO A 160 26.37 21.58 -5.57
CA PRO A 160 26.23 20.46 -6.51
C PRO A 160 26.43 19.07 -5.87
N LEU A 161 27.08 18.99 -4.71
CA LEU A 161 27.32 17.75 -3.96
C LEU A 161 26.18 17.37 -3.00
N LEU A 162 25.14 18.22 -2.85
CA LEU A 162 23.98 17.96 -1.99
C LEU A 162 23.25 16.66 -2.42
N SER A 163 23.24 16.37 -3.72
CA SER A 163 22.71 15.12 -4.29
C SER A 163 23.32 13.84 -3.70
N LEU A 164 24.58 13.88 -3.24
CA LEU A 164 25.26 12.75 -2.60
C LEU A 164 24.82 12.59 -1.13
N PHE A 165 24.47 13.68 -0.46
CA PHE A 165 23.89 13.63 0.90
C PHE A 165 22.44 13.15 0.86
N HIS A 166 21.68 13.49 -0.19
CA HIS A 166 20.34 12.93 -0.44
C HIS A 166 20.34 11.39 -0.57
N MET A 167 21.41 10.79 -1.11
CA MET A 167 21.58 9.32 -1.16
C MET A 167 21.72 8.67 0.23
N SER A 168 22.13 9.42 1.25
CA SER A 168 22.26 8.91 2.62
C SER A 168 20.96 8.99 3.42
N ASN A 169 20.04 9.90 3.05
CA ASN A 169 18.75 10.11 3.70
C ASN A 169 17.59 9.34 3.02
N THR A 170 17.86 8.66 1.89
CA THR A 170 17.01 7.57 1.43
C THR A 170 17.15 6.40 2.38
N HIS A 171 16.53 6.51 3.56
CA HIS A 171 16.25 5.39 4.44
C HIS A 171 15.28 4.45 3.70
N ILE A 172 15.85 3.63 2.82
CA ILE A 172 15.55 2.23 2.57
C ILE A 172 14.05 1.91 2.71
N ALA A 173 13.23 2.46 1.83
CA ALA A 173 12.12 1.67 1.32
C ALA A 173 12.76 0.56 0.49
N ASN A 174 12.51 -0.70 0.86
CA ASN A 174 12.95 -1.86 0.10
C ASN A 174 12.76 -1.61 -1.41
N SER A 175 13.82 -1.77 -2.20
CA SER A 175 13.82 -1.42 -3.63
C SER A 175 12.76 -2.19 -4.41
N ILE A 176 12.40 -3.39 -3.94
CA ILE A 176 11.31 -4.20 -4.46
C ILE A 176 9.95 -3.57 -4.14
N ASP A 177 9.75 -3.07 -2.92
CA ASP A 177 8.48 -2.47 -2.48
C ASP A 177 8.23 -1.14 -3.18
N SER A 178 9.26 -0.32 -3.35
CA SER A 178 9.18 0.91 -4.14
C SER A 178 8.93 0.65 -5.62
N PHE A 179 9.59 -0.36 -6.21
CA PHE A 179 9.31 -0.81 -7.57
C PHE A 179 7.86 -1.30 -7.70
N TYR A 180 7.38 -2.07 -6.73
CA TYR A 180 6.02 -2.58 -6.74
C TYR A 180 4.96 -1.49 -6.59
N ALA A 181 5.17 -0.54 -5.68
CA ALA A 181 4.33 0.64 -5.54
C ALA A 181 4.25 1.43 -6.86
N LYS A 182 5.41 1.64 -7.51
CA LYS A 182 5.49 2.31 -8.82
C LYS A 182 4.77 1.55 -9.93
N LEU A 183 4.87 0.22 -9.93
CA LEU A 183 4.18 -0.63 -10.90
C LEU A 183 2.66 -0.58 -10.71
N ARG A 184 2.16 -0.56 -9.46
CA ARG A 184 0.72 -0.48 -9.14
C ARG A 184 0.07 0.82 -9.62
N VAL A 185 0.80 1.93 -9.57
CA VAL A 185 0.30 3.23 -10.03
C VAL A 185 0.44 3.44 -11.54
N THR A 186 1.14 2.54 -12.24
CA THR A 186 1.31 2.64 -13.69
C THR A 186 0.01 2.28 -14.39
N PRO A 187 -0.55 3.15 -15.26
CA PRO A 187 -1.76 2.85 -16.00
C PRO A 187 -1.60 1.57 -16.83
N ASN A 188 -2.61 0.69 -16.80
CA ASN A 188 -2.61 -0.58 -17.53
C ASN A 188 -1.44 -1.54 -17.17
N ALA A 189 -0.81 -1.40 -16.01
CA ALA A 189 0.31 -2.27 -15.61
C ALA A 189 -0.03 -3.76 -15.66
N GLU A 190 -1.28 -4.14 -15.33
CA GLU A 190 -1.74 -5.54 -15.41
C GLU A 190 -1.71 -6.10 -16.84
N LYS A 191 -1.94 -5.26 -17.85
CA LYS A 191 -1.89 -5.64 -19.27
C LYS A 191 -0.48 -5.56 -19.84
N ALA A 192 0.28 -4.54 -19.45
CA ALA A 192 1.63 -4.30 -19.94
C ALA A 192 2.66 -5.28 -19.33
N TYR A 193 2.48 -5.64 -18.05
CA TYR A 193 3.41 -6.47 -17.28
C TYR A 193 2.69 -7.60 -16.52
N PRO A 194 1.97 -8.50 -17.23
CA PRO A 194 1.12 -9.50 -16.58
C PRO A 194 1.93 -10.46 -15.69
N MET A 195 3.11 -10.88 -16.14
CA MET A 195 3.98 -11.79 -15.39
C MET A 195 4.57 -11.13 -14.14
N THR A 196 5.04 -9.89 -14.26
CA THR A 196 5.60 -9.13 -13.15
C THR A 196 4.54 -8.87 -12.08
N MET A 197 3.33 -8.49 -12.50
CA MET A 197 2.23 -8.22 -11.58
C MET A 197 1.75 -9.48 -10.87
N LEU A 198 1.69 -10.62 -11.58
CA LEU A 198 1.36 -11.91 -10.99
C LEU A 198 2.41 -12.35 -9.95
N PHE A 199 3.69 -12.18 -10.28
CA PHE A 199 4.79 -12.48 -9.37
C PHE A 199 4.72 -11.64 -8.09
N LEU A 200 4.64 -10.32 -8.24
CA LEU A 200 4.66 -9.39 -7.10
C LEU A 200 3.42 -9.54 -6.21
N LYS A 201 2.25 -9.77 -6.80
CA LYS A 201 0.98 -9.98 -6.06
C LYS A 201 1.03 -11.17 -5.11
N ARG A 202 1.83 -12.19 -5.42
CA ARG A 202 1.98 -13.42 -4.63
C ARG A 202 3.40 -13.60 -4.11
N SER A 203 4.20 -12.54 -4.06
CA SER A 203 5.62 -12.63 -3.70
C SER A 203 5.82 -13.19 -2.29
N GLU A 204 4.98 -12.81 -1.34
CA GLU A 204 4.94 -13.36 0.02
C GLU A 204 4.53 -14.85 0.01
N ASP A 205 3.51 -15.22 -0.76
CA ASP A 205 3.10 -16.63 -0.91
C ASP A 205 4.22 -17.48 -1.53
N TYR A 206 4.94 -16.92 -2.50
CA TYR A 206 6.06 -17.56 -3.17
C TYR A 206 7.30 -17.65 -2.29
N ALA A 207 7.46 -16.76 -1.32
CA ALA A 207 8.50 -16.89 -0.32
C ALA A 207 8.39 -18.23 0.41
N ASN A 208 7.17 -18.77 0.57
CA ASN A 208 6.92 -20.04 1.24
C ASN A 208 7.29 -21.27 0.39
N ILE A 209 7.49 -21.14 -0.93
CA ILE A 209 7.89 -22.26 -1.79
C ILE A 209 9.25 -22.83 -1.35
N ARG A 210 10.14 -21.99 -0.78
CA ARG A 210 11.45 -22.43 -0.29
C ARG A 210 11.34 -23.55 0.75
N TYR A 211 10.24 -23.57 1.50
CA TYR A 211 9.97 -24.54 2.58
C TYR A 211 9.45 -25.88 2.06
N LEU A 212 9.02 -25.94 0.81
CA LEU A 212 8.47 -27.16 0.21
C LEU A 212 9.51 -28.29 0.16
N HIS A 213 10.77 -27.98 -0.17
CA HIS A 213 11.80 -28.99 -0.27
C HIS A 213 12.16 -29.64 1.08
N PRO A 214 12.40 -28.89 2.17
CA PRO A 214 12.54 -29.45 3.51
C PRO A 214 11.36 -30.32 3.93
N ILE A 215 10.12 -29.85 3.72
CA ILE A 215 8.89 -30.57 4.06
C ILE A 215 8.83 -31.92 3.32
N ILE A 216 8.98 -31.91 1.99
CA ILE A 216 8.91 -33.14 1.19
C ILE A 216 10.03 -34.12 1.59
N THR A 217 11.24 -33.62 1.84
CA THR A 217 12.38 -34.44 2.20
C THR A 217 12.15 -35.13 3.54
N PHE A 218 11.66 -34.40 4.54
CA PHE A 218 11.35 -34.95 5.85
C PHE A 218 10.16 -35.94 5.80
N VAL A 219 9.09 -35.62 5.08
CA VAL A 219 7.93 -36.52 4.91
C VAL A 219 8.31 -37.82 4.18
N ASN A 220 9.15 -37.73 3.15
CA ASN A 220 9.66 -38.91 2.43
C ASN A 220 10.55 -39.76 3.33
N TYR A 221 11.42 -39.13 4.12
CA TYR A 221 12.25 -39.81 5.12
C TYR A 221 11.38 -40.57 6.14
N LEU A 222 10.37 -39.91 6.72
CA LEU A 222 9.43 -40.54 7.65
C LEU A 222 8.70 -41.71 6.99
N SER A 223 8.23 -41.52 5.76
CA SER A 223 7.54 -42.56 5.00
C SER A 223 8.44 -43.77 4.77
N GLN A 224 9.68 -43.59 4.31
CA GLN A 224 10.63 -44.68 4.08
C GLN A 224 11.01 -45.42 5.38
N LYS A 225 11.25 -44.68 6.46
CA LYS A 225 11.68 -45.27 7.72
C LYS A 225 10.55 -45.96 8.47
N PHE A 226 9.32 -45.45 8.40
CA PHE A 226 8.23 -45.88 9.27
C PHE A 226 7.07 -46.61 8.57
N ASN A 227 6.91 -46.56 7.23
CA ASN A 227 5.82 -47.28 6.54
C ASN A 227 5.76 -48.77 6.88
N TYR A 228 6.93 -49.40 7.01
CA TYR A 228 7.04 -50.83 7.28
C TYR A 228 7.24 -51.16 8.76
N ARG A 229 7.44 -50.14 9.63
CA ARG A 229 7.84 -50.33 11.04
C ARG A 229 6.79 -49.91 12.05
N ILE A 230 5.80 -49.11 11.68
CA ILE A 230 4.78 -48.61 12.59
C ILE A 230 3.40 -48.82 11.96
N THR A 231 2.51 -49.54 12.65
CA THR A 231 1.12 -49.67 12.21
C THR A 231 0.36 -48.37 12.48
N ARG A 232 -0.69 -48.05 11.70
CA ARG A 232 -1.48 -46.82 11.90
C ARG A 232 -1.95 -46.61 13.35
N LYS A 233 -2.36 -47.70 14.03
CA LYS A 233 -2.82 -47.67 15.43
C LYS A 233 -1.71 -47.34 16.44
N ASP A 234 -0.46 -47.66 16.10
CA ASP A 234 0.69 -47.34 16.93
C ASP A 234 1.24 -45.94 16.65
N ALA A 235 1.08 -45.44 15.43
CA ALA A 235 1.45 -44.08 15.05
C ALA A 235 0.61 -43.02 15.78
N GLU A 236 -0.68 -43.29 16.02
CA GLU A 236 -1.59 -42.40 16.75
C GLU A 236 -1.18 -42.13 18.21
N LYS A 237 -0.38 -43.03 18.80
CA LYS A 237 -0.02 -42.98 20.23
C LYS A 237 1.42 -42.54 20.50
N LYS A 238 2.25 -42.43 19.47
CA LYS A 238 3.69 -42.14 19.61
C LYS A 238 3.99 -40.70 19.27
N MET A 239 4.78 -40.03 20.10
CA MET A 239 5.24 -38.67 19.80
C MET A 239 6.41 -38.73 18.81
N ILE A 240 6.49 -37.75 17.90
CA ILE A 240 7.58 -37.61 16.93
C ILE A 240 8.97 -37.61 17.62
N GLN A 241 9.04 -36.99 18.80
CA GLN A 241 10.26 -36.94 19.63
C GLN A 241 10.67 -38.31 20.21
N GLU A 242 9.73 -39.23 20.40
CA GLU A 242 10.07 -40.57 20.91
C GLU A 242 10.56 -41.51 19.82
N VAL A 243 10.28 -41.15 18.56
CA VAL A 243 10.52 -41.98 17.37
C VAL A 243 11.80 -41.56 16.65
N LEU A 244 12.10 -40.26 16.60
CA LEU A 244 13.31 -39.73 15.95
C LEU A 244 14.56 -39.80 16.83
N PHE A 245 14.43 -39.75 18.16
CA PHE A 245 15.59 -39.59 19.06
C PHE A 245 16.04 -40.90 19.74
N LYS A 246 15.48 -42.05 19.32
CA LYS A 246 15.64 -43.35 19.98
C LYS A 246 16.87 -44.15 19.52
N ASP A 247 17.33 -43.96 18.29
CA ASP A 247 18.43 -44.72 17.68
C ASP A 247 19.66 -43.83 17.35
N SER A 248 20.82 -44.46 17.16
CA SER A 248 22.16 -43.85 17.19
C SER A 248 22.58 -42.97 16.01
N ASP A 249 21.78 -42.86 14.94
CA ASP A 249 22.06 -41.99 13.77
C ASP A 249 21.49 -40.57 13.97
N LYS A 250 21.86 -39.95 15.08
CA LYS A 250 21.27 -38.68 15.52
C LYS A 250 21.54 -37.51 14.58
N THR A 251 22.66 -37.47 13.87
CA THR A 251 23.10 -36.27 13.14
C THR A 251 22.27 -35.95 11.90
N THR A 252 21.93 -36.96 11.08
CA THR A 252 21.15 -36.73 9.85
C THR A 252 19.67 -36.50 10.15
N GLU A 253 19.14 -37.19 11.17
CA GLU A 253 17.72 -37.13 11.55
C GLU A 253 17.37 -35.82 12.26
N LEU A 254 18.25 -35.36 13.17
CA LEU A 254 18.13 -34.03 13.76
C LEU A 254 18.25 -32.94 12.71
N LYS A 255 19.15 -33.09 11.72
CA LYS A 255 19.30 -32.08 10.67
C LYS A 255 18.03 -31.95 9.82
N LEU A 256 17.48 -33.06 9.35
CA LEU A 256 16.23 -33.06 8.57
C LEU A 256 15.02 -32.56 9.38
N TYR A 257 14.98 -32.84 10.68
CA TYR A 257 13.94 -32.33 11.57
C TYR A 257 14.09 -30.82 11.83
N ASN A 258 15.31 -30.34 12.07
CA ASN A 258 15.57 -28.91 12.26
C ASN A 258 15.30 -28.11 10.99
N ASP A 259 15.73 -28.61 9.83
CA ASP A 259 15.44 -28.00 8.52
C ASP A 259 13.92 -27.94 8.23
N PHE A 260 13.12 -28.85 8.82
CA PHE A 260 11.65 -28.83 8.76
C PHE A 260 11.01 -27.87 9.77
N ILE A 261 11.57 -27.71 10.96
CA ILE A 261 11.05 -26.80 12.00
C ILE A 261 11.39 -25.34 11.70
N GLU A 262 12.53 -25.09 11.06
CA GLU A 262 12.94 -23.77 10.58
C GLU A 262 12.23 -23.33 9.29
N ALA A 263 11.44 -24.23 8.70
CA ALA A 263 10.66 -24.02 7.48
C ALA A 263 9.22 -23.61 7.78
#